data_AF-A0A8U1ET98-F1
#
_entry.id   AF-A0A8U1ET98-F1
#
_cell.length_a   1.000
_cell.length_b   1.000
_cell.length_c   1.000
_cell.angle_alpha   90.00
_cell.angle_beta   90.00
_cell.angle_gamma   90.00
#
_symmetry.space_group_name_H-M   'P 1'
#
loop_
_entity.id
_entity.type
_entity.pdbx_description
1 polymer ?
#
loop_
_entity_poly.entity_id
_entity_poly.type
_entity_poly.pdbx_seq_one_letter_code
_entity_poly.pdbx_strand_id
1 'polypeptide(L)'
;MSDTEEVDQIEEEVVEVEVAPEAAPEEEVEEEEVEEEAEPEPEPEPEVVEEEEAYEEEEEKPKFKVPKVPDGEKVDFDDLHKKRQNKDLVELQGLIDVHFENRKKEEEELIALKSRIEKRRSERAEIQRVRTEQDKERQARREEERLKKEEMDQRRKADDDAKKKSALTNMGSSYSSSLQKADTKRGGKKQTEREKKKKILVERRKPLNIDHLNEDKLKDKAKDLWEWMHQLESEKYEHIEKLKRQKYEVISLRNRIDELQKHSKKGAAARRRK
;
A
#
# COMPACT_ATOMS: atom_id res chain seq x y z
N MET A 1 -51.10 29.33 58.11
CA MET A 1 -49.76 29.57 58.68
C MET A 1 -48.87 28.49 58.08
N SER A 2 -47.88 28.95 57.34
CA SER A 2 -47.11 28.35 56.26
C SER A 2 -45.98 27.42 56.71
N ASP A 3 -45.72 26.36 55.93
CA ASP A 3 -44.37 25.78 55.76
C ASP A 3 -44.32 24.98 54.43
N THR A 4 -43.94 25.59 53.29
CA THR A 4 -42.61 25.70 52.62
C THR A 4 -42.20 24.45 51.80
N GLU A 5 -42.40 24.55 50.48
CA GLU A 5 -41.88 23.64 49.42
C GLU A 5 -40.39 23.92 49.15
N GLU A 6 -39.61 22.85 48.93
CA GLU A 6 -38.21 22.91 48.49
C GLU A 6 -38.13 22.35 47.06
N VAL A 7 -37.93 23.24 46.08
CA VAL A 7 -37.63 22.94 44.68
C VAL A 7 -36.21 23.41 44.42
N ASP A 8 -35.29 22.48 44.21
CA ASP A 8 -33.89 22.79 43.95
C ASP A 8 -33.65 22.90 42.43
N GLN A 9 -33.38 24.13 42.00
CA GLN A 9 -32.92 24.53 40.67
C GLN A 9 -31.39 24.63 40.75
N ILE A 10 -30.68 23.93 39.86
CA ILE A 10 -29.23 24.11 39.70
C ILE A 10 -28.99 24.83 38.37
N GLU A 11 -28.69 26.12 38.50
CA GLU A 11 -28.18 27.03 37.47
C GLU A 11 -26.69 26.78 37.17
N GLU A 12 -26.27 27.33 36.02
CA GLU A 12 -24.94 27.34 35.41
C GLU A 12 -23.78 27.68 36.36
N GLU A 13 -22.63 27.01 36.16
CA GLU A 13 -21.33 27.51 36.61
C GLU A 13 -20.34 27.59 35.45
N VAL A 14 -19.57 28.67 35.51
CA VAL A 14 -18.90 29.40 34.44
C VAL A 14 -17.51 28.83 34.17
N VAL A 15 -17.11 28.92 32.89
CA VAL A 15 -15.76 28.64 32.38
C VAL A 15 -14.81 29.74 32.84
N GLU A 16 -13.76 29.39 33.58
CA GLU A 16 -12.62 30.28 33.83
C GLU A 16 -11.35 29.71 33.17
N VAL A 17 -10.83 30.49 32.23
CA VAL A 17 -9.61 30.25 31.45
C VAL A 17 -8.49 31.02 32.15
N GLU A 18 -7.49 30.33 32.69
CA GLU A 18 -6.22 30.97 33.07
C GLU A 18 -5.29 31.09 31.86
N VAL A 19 -4.83 32.32 31.61
CA VAL A 19 -3.84 32.70 30.59
C VAL A 19 -2.64 33.35 31.30
N ALA A 20 -1.45 33.09 30.72
CA ALA A 20 -0.20 33.88 30.71
C ALA A 20 0.97 33.37 31.58
N PRO A 21 2.26 33.73 31.29
CA PRO A 21 2.81 34.43 30.11
C PRO A 21 4.10 33.80 29.47
N GLU A 22 4.28 34.10 28.17
CA GLU A 22 5.48 34.70 27.52
C GLU A 22 6.90 34.15 27.78
N ALA A 23 7.58 33.68 26.72
CA ALA A 23 8.96 34.11 26.38
C ALA A 23 9.42 33.58 25.00
N ALA A 24 9.59 34.54 24.09
CA ALA A 24 10.55 34.71 22.99
C ALA A 24 10.78 33.61 21.91
N PRO A 25 10.79 34.02 20.62
CA PRO A 25 11.12 33.20 19.46
C PRO A 25 12.63 33.19 19.20
N GLU A 26 13.18 32.04 18.79
CA GLU A 26 14.46 31.98 18.11
C GLU A 26 14.23 31.66 16.63
N GLU A 27 14.92 32.47 15.84
CA GLU A 27 15.00 32.61 14.40
C GLU A 27 16.10 31.67 13.86
N GLU A 28 16.08 31.42 12.54
CA GLU A 28 17.08 30.70 11.73
C GLU A 28 17.04 29.16 11.88
N VAL A 29 16.94 28.34 10.83
CA VAL A 29 17.56 28.41 9.50
C VAL A 29 16.63 27.73 8.47
N GLU A 30 16.45 28.38 7.33
CA GLU A 30 15.95 27.80 6.08
C GLU A 30 16.87 26.65 5.62
N GLU A 31 16.33 25.44 5.48
CA GLU A 31 16.85 24.47 4.51
C GLU A 31 15.74 24.20 3.51
N GLU A 32 15.68 25.12 2.54
CA GLU A 32 15.16 24.90 1.20
C GLU A 32 16.05 23.82 0.55
N GLU A 33 15.63 22.56 0.61
CA GLU A 33 16.32 21.50 -0.14
C GLU A 33 15.94 21.64 -1.62
N VAL A 34 16.83 22.38 -2.27
CA VAL A 34 17.01 22.62 -3.70
C VAL A 34 16.48 21.49 -4.59
N GLU A 35 15.57 21.91 -5.45
CA GLU A 35 15.22 21.30 -6.73
C GLU A 35 16.50 20.95 -7.51
N GLU A 36 16.92 19.69 -7.49
CA GLU A 36 17.99 19.20 -8.37
C GLU A 36 17.41 19.04 -9.78
N GLU A 37 17.26 20.19 -10.44
CA GLU A 37 17.11 20.32 -11.88
C GLU A 37 18.34 19.66 -12.52
N ALA A 38 18.14 18.49 -13.14
CA ALA A 38 19.18 17.80 -13.85
C ALA A 38 19.65 18.68 -15.01
N GLU A 39 20.85 19.24 -14.86
CA GLU A 39 21.57 19.95 -15.91
C GLU A 39 21.58 19.11 -17.21
N PRO A 40 21.17 19.68 -18.35
CA PRO A 40 21.34 19.05 -19.64
C PRO A 40 22.84 18.95 -19.97
N GLU A 41 23.30 17.74 -20.30
CA GLU A 41 24.62 17.53 -20.91
C GLU A 41 24.78 18.49 -22.11
N PRO A 42 25.93 19.15 -22.26
CA PRO A 42 26.15 20.10 -23.34
C PRO A 42 26.08 19.39 -24.70
N GLU A 43 25.15 19.87 -25.54
CA GLU A 43 25.18 19.64 -26.98
C GLU A 43 26.57 20.04 -27.53
N PRO A 44 27.21 19.23 -28.37
CA PRO A 44 28.34 19.71 -29.15
C PRO A 44 27.84 20.77 -30.14
N GLU A 45 28.28 22.01 -29.94
CA GLU A 45 28.16 23.08 -30.92
C GLU A 45 28.75 22.64 -32.28
N PRO A 46 28.18 23.10 -33.41
CA PRO A 46 28.70 22.83 -34.73
C PRO A 46 30.04 23.55 -34.92
N GLU A 47 31.13 22.80 -35.04
CA GLU A 47 32.39 23.34 -35.57
C GLU A 47 32.15 23.82 -37.01
N VAL A 48 32.18 25.15 -37.12
CA VAL A 48 32.34 25.89 -38.37
C VAL A 48 33.69 25.49 -38.95
N VAL A 49 33.69 24.67 -39.99
CA VAL A 49 34.89 24.47 -40.80
C VAL A 49 34.98 25.68 -41.74
N GLU A 50 35.76 26.67 -41.31
CA GLU A 50 36.27 27.74 -42.16
C GLU A 50 37.05 27.15 -43.33
N GLU A 51 36.84 27.75 -44.50
CA GLU A 51 37.73 27.66 -45.65
C GLU A 51 39.16 28.03 -45.23
N GLU A 52 40.08 27.05 -45.21
CA GLU A 52 41.51 27.34 -45.38
C GLU A 52 41.92 26.97 -46.81
N GLU A 53 42.17 28.02 -47.60
CA GLU A 53 43.00 27.99 -48.79
C GLU A 53 44.39 27.45 -48.43
N ALA A 54 44.69 26.21 -48.83
CA ALA A 54 46.05 25.71 -48.92
C ALA A 54 46.50 25.77 -50.38
N TYR A 55 47.36 26.75 -50.66
CA TYR A 55 48.08 26.94 -51.91
C TYR A 55 49.30 25.99 -51.97
N GLU A 56 49.61 25.53 -53.18
CA GLU A 56 50.87 24.93 -53.67
C GLU A 56 51.31 23.54 -53.16
N GLU A 57 51.14 22.53 -54.01
CA GLU A 57 52.32 21.83 -54.54
C GLU A 57 52.08 21.39 -56.00
N GLU A 58 52.96 21.88 -56.87
CA GLU A 58 52.97 21.72 -58.31
C GLU A 58 53.66 20.38 -58.66
N GLU A 59 52.91 19.32 -58.97
CA GLU A 59 53.47 18.11 -59.59
C GLU A 59 52.90 17.85 -61.00
N GLU A 60 53.77 18.13 -61.96
CA GLU A 60 53.94 17.52 -63.28
C GLU A 60 52.70 17.17 -64.14
N LYS A 61 52.42 18.04 -65.10
CA LYS A 61 51.59 17.75 -66.29
C LYS A 61 52.09 16.49 -67.03
N PRO A 62 51.30 15.40 -67.15
CA PRO A 62 51.59 14.37 -68.12
C PRO A 62 51.27 14.92 -69.52
N LYS A 63 52.25 14.88 -70.43
CA LYS A 63 52.08 15.24 -71.84
C LYS A 63 51.06 14.31 -72.51
N PHE A 64 49.79 14.73 -72.56
CA PHE A 64 48.76 14.02 -73.31
C PHE A 64 48.89 14.34 -74.81
N LYS A 65 49.48 13.39 -75.56
CA LYS A 65 49.46 13.40 -77.02
C LYS A 65 48.01 13.28 -77.47
N VAL A 66 47.50 14.26 -78.22
CA VAL A 66 46.18 14.24 -78.87
C VAL A 66 46.04 12.95 -79.68
N PRO A 67 45.14 12.02 -79.29
CA PRO A 67 44.82 10.87 -80.11
C PRO A 67 44.19 11.34 -81.41
N LYS A 68 44.76 10.84 -82.51
CA LYS A 68 44.31 11.08 -83.88
C LYS A 68 42.90 10.47 -84.02
N VAL A 69 41.89 11.32 -84.24
CA VAL A 69 40.50 10.90 -84.47
C VAL A 69 40.45 10.15 -85.81
N PRO A 70 40.11 8.84 -85.84
CA PRO A 70 39.70 8.20 -87.08
C PRO A 70 38.25 8.56 -87.36
N ASP A 71 37.97 8.78 -88.63
CA ASP A 71 36.72 9.26 -89.20
C ASP A 71 35.44 8.57 -88.70
N GLY A 72 34.45 9.41 -88.35
CA GLY A 72 33.10 9.28 -88.91
C GLY A 72 32.32 8.00 -88.62
N GLU A 73 32.22 7.57 -87.37
CA GLU A 73 31.09 6.72 -86.94
C GLU A 73 29.96 7.64 -86.47
N LYS A 74 28.81 7.62 -87.16
CA LYS A 74 27.63 8.38 -86.78
C LYS A 74 27.28 8.03 -85.33
N VAL A 75 27.52 8.99 -84.43
CA VAL A 75 27.12 8.90 -83.03
C VAL A 75 25.60 8.82 -83.02
N ASP A 76 25.07 7.63 -82.80
CA ASP A 76 23.64 7.40 -82.80
C ASP A 76 23.06 7.99 -81.51
N PHE A 77 22.42 9.15 -81.62
CA PHE A 77 21.90 9.89 -80.46
C PHE A 77 20.87 9.08 -79.66
N ASP A 78 20.17 8.15 -80.32
CA ASP A 78 19.28 7.19 -79.68
C ASP A 78 20.02 6.17 -78.81
N ASP A 79 21.19 5.70 -79.25
CA ASP A 79 22.04 4.79 -78.47
C ASP A 79 22.65 5.52 -77.26
N LEU A 80 23.06 6.77 -77.42
CA LEU A 80 23.54 7.60 -76.31
C LEU A 80 22.44 7.86 -75.27
N HIS A 81 21.21 8.10 -75.70
CA HIS A 81 20.07 8.28 -74.81
C HIS A 81 19.71 6.97 -74.07
N LYS A 82 19.68 5.83 -74.77
CA LYS A 82 19.46 4.52 -74.14
C LYS A 82 20.57 4.14 -73.15
N LYS A 83 21.83 4.42 -73.47
CA LYS A 83 22.96 4.19 -72.56
C LYS A 83 22.87 5.08 -71.31
N ARG A 84 22.44 6.33 -71.45
CA ARG A 84 22.17 7.20 -70.29
C ARG A 84 21.02 6.64 -69.44
N GLN A 85 19.88 6.32 -70.04
CA GLN A 85 18.74 5.75 -69.30
C GLN A 85 19.11 4.44 -68.58
N ASN A 86 19.84 3.54 -69.23
CA ASN A 86 20.31 2.30 -68.60
C ASN A 86 21.29 2.57 -67.46
N LYS A 87 22.19 3.55 -67.60
CA LYS A 87 23.08 3.97 -66.51
C LYS A 87 22.29 4.51 -65.33
N ASP A 88 21.36 5.43 -65.58
CA ASP A 88 20.52 6.04 -64.55
C ASP A 88 19.65 4.98 -63.83
N LEU A 89 19.14 3.98 -64.55
CA LEU A 89 18.39 2.86 -63.96
C LEU A 89 19.27 1.95 -63.09
N VAL A 90 20.51 1.68 -63.51
CA VAL A 90 21.46 0.87 -62.73
C VAL A 90 21.93 1.64 -61.49
N GLU A 91 22.20 2.93 -61.62
CA GLU A 91 22.56 3.80 -60.48
C GLU A 91 21.39 3.93 -59.50
N LEU A 92 20.16 4.07 -59.98
CA LEU A 92 18.96 4.10 -59.15
C LEU A 92 18.76 2.77 -58.40
N GLN A 93 18.94 1.63 -59.07
CA GLN A 93 18.90 0.32 -58.40
C GLN A 93 19.99 0.20 -57.33
N GLY A 94 21.21 0.65 -57.62
CA GLY A 94 22.31 0.66 -56.66
C GLY A 94 22.02 1.54 -55.43
N LEU A 95 21.46 2.73 -55.63
CA LEU A 95 21.02 3.63 -54.54
C LEU A 95 19.93 2.99 -53.69
N ILE A 96 18.97 2.31 -54.31
CA ILE A 96 17.90 1.57 -53.63
C ILE A 96 18.50 0.46 -52.76
N ASP A 97 19.36 -0.38 -53.33
CA ASP A 97 19.97 -1.50 -52.61
C ASP A 97 20.85 -1.02 -51.44
N VAL A 98 21.64 0.03 -51.64
CA VAL A 98 22.44 0.66 -50.58
C VAL A 98 21.55 1.21 -49.46
N HIS A 99 20.43 1.87 -49.80
CA HIS A 99 19.51 2.40 -48.78
C HIS A 99 18.88 1.28 -47.95
N PHE A 100 18.42 0.20 -48.59
CA PHE A 100 17.84 -0.94 -47.87
C PHE A 100 18.86 -1.69 -47.03
N GLU A 101 20.07 -1.93 -47.55
CA GLU A 101 21.13 -2.61 -46.80
C GLU A 101 21.62 -1.77 -45.62
N ASN A 102 21.76 -0.46 -45.78
CA ASN A 102 22.13 0.43 -44.68
C ASN A 102 21.04 0.44 -43.60
N ARG A 103 19.77 0.63 -44.00
CA ARG A 103 18.66 0.64 -43.05
C ARG A 103 18.50 -0.68 -42.32
N LYS A 104 18.67 -1.80 -43.03
CA LYS A 104 18.61 -3.13 -42.42
C LYS A 104 19.72 -3.34 -41.39
N LYS A 105 20.96 -2.93 -41.70
CA LYS A 105 22.09 -3.00 -40.75
C LYS A 105 21.83 -2.11 -39.53
N GLU A 106 21.39 -0.89 -39.74
CA GLU A 106 21.03 0.03 -38.65
C GLU A 106 19.90 -0.53 -37.77
N GLU A 107 18.85 -1.11 -38.36
CA GLU A 107 17.76 -1.74 -37.63
C GLU A 107 18.23 -2.96 -36.83
N GLU A 108 19.07 -3.81 -37.42
CA GLU A 108 19.67 -4.97 -36.73
C GLU A 108 20.54 -4.54 -35.54
N GLU A 109 21.35 -3.49 -35.70
CA GLU A 109 22.17 -2.92 -34.63
C GLU A 109 21.31 -2.30 -33.51
N LEU A 110 20.26 -1.57 -33.88
CA LEU A 110 19.31 -0.98 -32.93
C LEU A 110 18.58 -2.08 -32.13
N ILE A 111 18.16 -3.16 -32.79
CA ILE A 111 17.53 -4.31 -32.14
C ILE A 111 18.52 -5.00 -31.20
N ALA A 112 19.75 -5.23 -31.64
CA ALA A 112 20.79 -5.85 -30.81
C ALA A 112 21.10 -4.99 -29.56
N LEU A 113 21.17 -3.67 -29.71
CA LEU A 113 21.39 -2.74 -28.61
C LEU A 113 20.21 -2.74 -27.63
N LYS A 114 18.97 -2.65 -28.13
CA LYS A 114 17.75 -2.72 -27.31
C LYS A 114 17.68 -4.04 -26.54
N SER A 115 17.97 -5.16 -27.19
CA SER A 115 17.99 -6.48 -26.54
C SER A 115 19.03 -6.55 -25.40
N ARG A 116 20.22 -5.94 -25.59
CA ARG A 116 21.25 -5.87 -24.55
C ARG A 116 20.82 -4.98 -23.36
N ILE A 117 20.19 -3.84 -23.64
CA ILE A 117 19.66 -2.94 -22.59
C ILE A 117 18.55 -3.63 -21.80
N GLU A 118 17.63 -4.30 -22.49
CA GLU A 118 16.52 -5.02 -21.88
C GLU A 118 17.03 -6.18 -21.01
N LYS A 119 18.04 -6.92 -21.48
CA LYS A 119 18.71 -7.96 -20.68
C LYS A 119 19.34 -7.39 -19.41
N ARG A 120 20.05 -6.26 -19.48
CA ARG A 120 20.62 -5.61 -18.28
C ARG A 120 19.53 -5.08 -17.33
N ARG A 121 18.39 -4.65 -17.87
CA ARG A 121 17.25 -4.19 -17.07
C ARG A 121 16.58 -5.35 -16.34
N SER A 122 16.37 -6.48 -17.03
CA SER A 122 15.81 -7.68 -16.40
C SER A 122 16.76 -8.28 -15.37
N GLU A 123 18.07 -8.32 -15.64
CA GLU A 123 19.08 -8.74 -14.66
C GLU A 123 19.06 -7.86 -13.39
N ARG A 124 18.98 -6.53 -13.52
CA ARG A 124 18.86 -5.64 -12.36
C ARG A 124 17.56 -5.85 -11.58
N ALA A 125 16.44 -6.02 -12.29
CA ALA A 125 15.16 -6.32 -11.66
C ALA A 125 15.20 -7.66 -10.90
N GLU A 126 15.86 -8.67 -11.46
CA GLU A 126 16.01 -9.98 -10.84
C GLU A 126 16.93 -9.93 -9.63
N ILE A 127 18.07 -9.23 -9.71
CA ILE A 127 18.95 -8.98 -8.55
C ILE A 127 18.17 -8.33 -7.40
N GLN A 128 17.33 -7.34 -7.72
CA GLN A 128 16.52 -6.66 -6.71
C GLN A 128 15.43 -7.54 -6.12
N ARG A 129 14.81 -8.42 -6.92
CA ARG A 129 13.87 -9.45 -6.42
C ARG A 129 14.55 -10.43 -5.49
N VAL A 130 15.68 -11.01 -5.89
CA VAL A 130 16.43 -11.94 -5.06
C VAL A 130 16.87 -11.28 -3.75
N ARG A 131 17.33 -10.02 -3.79
CA ARG A 131 17.71 -9.29 -2.59
C ARG A 131 16.52 -9.05 -1.65
N THR A 132 15.39 -8.61 -2.18
CA THR A 132 14.17 -8.39 -1.37
C THR A 132 13.60 -9.69 -0.80
N GLU A 133 13.67 -10.79 -1.55
CA GLU A 133 13.27 -12.12 -1.11
C GLU A 133 14.18 -12.65 0.00
N GLN A 134 15.50 -12.55 -0.16
CA GLN A 134 16.47 -12.92 0.89
C GLN A 134 16.32 -12.06 2.15
N ASP A 135 16.06 -10.76 2.01
CA ASP A 135 15.80 -9.88 3.16
C ASP A 135 14.52 -10.28 3.89
N LYS A 136 13.47 -10.59 3.15
CA LYS A 136 12.20 -11.10 3.68
C LYS A 136 12.36 -12.46 4.34
N GLU A 137 13.15 -13.37 3.77
CA GLU A 137 13.45 -14.68 4.36
C GLU A 137 14.24 -14.53 5.67
N ARG A 138 15.23 -13.63 5.71
CA ARG A 138 15.98 -13.34 6.95
C ARG A 138 15.09 -12.75 8.03
N GLN A 139 14.14 -11.90 7.67
CA GLN A 139 13.14 -11.38 8.62
C GLN A 139 12.21 -12.49 9.10
N ALA A 140 11.66 -13.29 8.18
CA ALA A 140 10.78 -14.41 8.48
C ALA A 140 11.46 -15.45 9.39
N ARG A 141 12.73 -15.78 9.16
CA ARG A 141 13.50 -16.69 10.02
C ARG A 141 13.66 -16.15 11.45
N ARG A 142 13.91 -14.86 11.61
CA ARG A 142 13.99 -14.23 12.95
C ARG A 142 12.64 -14.25 13.65
N GLU A 143 11.56 -14.00 12.92
CA GLU A 143 10.20 -14.05 13.46
C GLU A 143 9.78 -15.49 13.81
N GLU A 144 10.12 -16.46 12.98
CA GLU A 144 9.85 -17.87 13.22
C GLU A 144 10.65 -18.40 14.41
N GLU A 145 11.93 -18.03 14.55
CA GLU A 145 12.74 -18.39 15.72
C GLU A 145 12.18 -17.74 17.00
N ARG A 146 11.73 -16.48 16.93
CA ARG A 146 11.06 -15.80 18.04
C ARG A 146 9.74 -16.50 18.40
N LEU A 147 8.92 -16.85 17.41
CA LEU A 147 7.66 -17.56 17.60
C LEU A 147 7.87 -18.97 18.17
N LYS A 148 8.88 -19.69 17.70
CA LYS A 148 9.22 -21.03 18.19
C LYS A 148 9.74 -20.98 19.63
N LYS A 149 10.51 -19.95 19.98
CA LYS A 149 10.93 -19.69 21.37
C LYS A 149 9.73 -19.34 22.26
N GLU A 150 8.84 -18.46 21.80
CA GLU A 150 7.60 -18.12 22.49
C GLU A 150 6.68 -19.35 22.65
N GLU A 151 6.61 -20.23 21.66
CA GLU A 151 5.83 -21.47 21.71
C GLU A 151 6.43 -22.48 22.69
N MET A 152 7.76 -22.65 22.69
CA MET A 152 8.44 -23.51 23.67
C MET A 152 8.30 -22.98 25.09
N ASP A 153 8.39 -21.66 25.31
CA ASP A 153 8.21 -21.05 26.63
C ASP A 153 6.74 -21.11 27.07
N GLN A 154 5.79 -20.96 26.16
CA GLN A 154 4.36 -21.18 26.45
C GLN A 154 4.07 -22.64 26.79
N ARG A 155 4.68 -23.59 26.08
CA ARG A 155 4.53 -25.02 26.36
C ARG A 155 5.16 -25.41 27.70
N ARG A 156 6.37 -24.93 28.00
CA ARG A 156 7.01 -25.14 29.31
C ARG A 156 6.18 -24.55 30.44
N LYS A 157 5.66 -23.33 30.26
CA LYS A 157 4.78 -22.69 31.24
C LYS A 157 3.47 -23.46 31.43
N ALA A 158 2.87 -23.96 30.35
CA ALA A 158 1.67 -24.79 30.42
C ALA A 158 1.94 -26.13 31.13
N ASP A 159 3.08 -26.78 30.87
CA ASP A 159 3.48 -28.02 31.54
C ASP A 159 3.78 -27.79 33.03
N ASP A 160 4.44 -26.67 33.38
CA ASP A 160 4.71 -26.30 34.77
C ASP A 160 3.44 -25.92 35.51
N ASP A 161 2.53 -25.19 34.89
CA ASP A 161 1.23 -24.84 35.47
C ASP A 161 0.32 -26.07 35.59
N ALA A 162 0.38 -27.02 34.64
CA ALA A 162 -0.31 -28.31 34.73
C ALA A 162 0.26 -29.19 35.84
N LYS A 163 1.59 -29.27 36.00
CA LYS A 163 2.25 -29.98 37.10
C LYS A 163 1.93 -29.33 38.45
N LYS A 164 1.98 -28.00 38.55
CA LYS A 164 1.56 -27.25 39.76
C LYS A 164 0.10 -27.50 40.08
N LYS A 165 -0.79 -27.42 39.08
CA LYS A 165 -2.23 -27.68 39.25
C LYS A 165 -2.48 -29.13 39.67
N SER A 166 -1.78 -30.10 39.10
CA SER A 166 -1.85 -31.51 39.51
C SER A 166 -1.41 -31.70 40.96
N ALA A 167 -0.28 -31.10 41.36
CA ALA A 167 0.22 -31.14 42.74
C ALA A 167 -0.71 -30.44 43.74
N LEU A 168 -1.28 -29.28 43.37
CA LEU A 168 -2.22 -28.52 44.21
C LEU A 168 -3.61 -29.16 44.28
N THR A 169 -4.06 -29.84 43.22
CA THR A 169 -5.32 -30.61 43.23
C THR A 169 -5.22 -31.81 44.18
N ASN A 170 -4.02 -32.35 44.38
CA ASN A 170 -3.76 -33.44 45.33
C ASN A 170 -3.66 -32.98 46.80
N MET A 171 -3.44 -31.69 47.08
CA MET A 171 -3.16 -31.18 48.44
C MET A 171 -4.34 -30.45 49.12
N GLY A 172 -5.42 -30.14 48.41
CA GLY A 172 -6.60 -29.56 49.06
C GLY A 172 -7.43 -28.65 48.16
N SER A 173 -8.71 -29.00 48.04
CA SER A 173 -9.69 -28.42 47.12
C SER A 173 -10.12 -26.97 47.41
N SER A 174 -9.44 -26.22 48.28
CA SER A 174 -9.80 -24.83 48.63
C SER A 174 -8.90 -23.74 48.03
N TYR A 175 -7.69 -24.05 47.55
CA TYR A 175 -6.81 -23.04 46.93
C TYR A 175 -6.98 -22.94 45.40
N SER A 176 -7.67 -23.90 44.78
CA SER A 176 -7.84 -24.00 43.32
C SER A 176 -8.68 -22.87 42.70
N SER A 177 -9.45 -22.08 43.47
CA SER A 177 -10.33 -21.05 42.90
C SER A 177 -9.58 -19.77 42.50
N SER A 178 -8.51 -19.39 43.21
CA SER A 178 -7.70 -18.21 42.88
C SER A 178 -6.78 -18.46 41.69
N LEU A 179 -6.23 -19.67 41.56
CA LEU A 179 -5.35 -20.02 40.45
C LEU A 179 -6.12 -20.13 39.12
N GLN A 180 -7.33 -20.70 39.12
CA GLN A 180 -8.19 -20.76 37.93
C GLN A 180 -8.67 -19.37 37.46
N LYS A 181 -8.86 -18.42 38.38
CA LYS A 181 -9.19 -17.02 38.02
C LYS A 181 -7.98 -16.28 37.43
N ALA A 182 -6.77 -16.59 37.87
CA ALA A 182 -5.53 -16.03 37.32
C ALA A 182 -5.22 -16.57 35.92
N ASP A 183 -5.48 -17.86 35.68
CA ASP A 183 -5.26 -18.53 34.39
C ASP A 183 -6.23 -18.00 33.31
N THR A 184 -7.51 -17.83 33.66
CA THR A 184 -8.52 -17.20 32.78
C THR A 184 -8.17 -15.74 32.42
N LYS A 185 -7.38 -15.05 33.25
CA LYS A 185 -6.93 -13.66 33.00
C LYS A 185 -5.57 -13.56 32.30
N ARG A 186 -4.73 -14.61 32.28
CA ARG A 186 -3.31 -14.49 31.88
C ARG A 186 -2.88 -15.31 30.65
N GLY A 187 -3.69 -16.20 30.06
CA GLY A 187 -3.09 -17.11 29.07
C GLY A 187 -3.98 -17.87 28.10
N GLY A 188 -5.19 -17.42 27.79
CA GLY A 188 -5.97 -18.00 26.70
C GLY A 188 -5.85 -17.17 25.43
N LYS A 189 -5.41 -17.77 24.32
CA LYS A 189 -5.47 -17.29 22.93
C LYS A 189 -6.92 -17.06 22.42
N LYS A 190 -7.79 -16.56 23.29
CA LYS A 190 -9.17 -16.15 23.00
C LYS A 190 -9.14 -14.63 22.90
N GLN A 191 -9.43 -14.15 21.71
CA GLN A 191 -9.55 -12.72 21.42
C GLN A 191 -10.41 -12.05 22.52
N THR A 192 -9.87 -11.02 23.15
CA THR A 192 -10.61 -10.32 24.22
C THR A 192 -11.89 -9.72 23.65
N GLU A 193 -12.94 -9.55 24.46
CA GLU A 193 -14.18 -8.90 23.98
C GLU A 193 -13.90 -7.48 23.44
N ARG A 194 -12.86 -6.81 23.96
CA ARG A 194 -12.37 -5.53 23.43
C ARG A 194 -11.79 -5.67 22.03
N GLU A 195 -10.95 -6.68 21.79
CA GLU A 195 -10.40 -6.96 20.46
C GLU A 195 -11.48 -7.43 19.48
N LYS A 196 -12.44 -8.25 19.91
CA LYS A 196 -13.57 -8.68 19.06
C LYS A 196 -14.42 -7.48 18.65
N LYS A 197 -14.77 -6.61 19.61
CA LYS A 197 -15.48 -5.35 19.33
C LYS A 197 -14.70 -4.50 18.34
N LYS A 198 -13.39 -4.31 18.56
CA LYS A 198 -12.54 -3.53 17.64
C LYS A 198 -12.52 -4.15 16.24
N LYS A 199 -12.38 -5.48 16.13
CA LYS A 199 -12.39 -6.19 14.85
C LYS A 199 -13.72 -6.00 14.10
N ILE A 200 -14.85 -6.21 14.78
CA ILE A 200 -16.19 -6.05 14.18
C ILE A 200 -16.42 -4.59 13.74
N LEU A 201 -16.00 -3.61 14.55
CA LEU A 201 -16.15 -2.18 14.19
C LEU A 201 -15.29 -1.80 12.99
N VAL A 202 -14.07 -2.31 12.89
CA VAL A 202 -13.20 -2.11 11.72
C VAL A 202 -13.81 -2.75 10.48
N GLU A 203 -14.34 -3.97 10.59
CA GLU A 203 -15.01 -4.67 9.48
C GLU A 203 -16.26 -3.93 8.97
N ARG A 204 -17.02 -3.32 9.88
CA ARG A 204 -18.19 -2.50 9.52
C ARG A 204 -17.82 -1.15 8.92
N ARG A 205 -16.62 -0.63 9.20
CA ARG A 205 -16.16 0.67 8.72
C ARG A 205 -15.67 0.56 7.29
N LYS A 206 -16.48 1.02 6.34
CA LYS A 206 -16.04 1.18 4.95
C LYS A 206 -15.15 2.42 4.84
N PRO A 207 -13.94 2.31 4.25
CA PRO A 207 -13.10 3.47 4.00
C PRO A 207 -13.84 4.43 3.06
N LEU A 208 -13.75 5.72 3.36
CA LEU A 208 -14.39 6.76 2.57
C LEU A 208 -13.38 7.26 1.54
N ASN A 209 -13.67 7.06 0.25
CA ASN A 209 -12.88 7.60 -0.84
C ASN A 209 -13.73 8.62 -1.60
N ILE A 210 -13.46 9.90 -1.40
CA ILE A 210 -14.29 11.00 -1.91
C ILE A 210 -13.54 12.06 -2.73
N ASP A 211 -12.20 12.04 -2.72
CA ASP A 211 -11.37 13.13 -3.24
C ASP A 211 -11.45 13.31 -4.77
N HIS A 212 -11.99 12.32 -5.47
CA HIS A 212 -12.11 12.26 -6.93
C HIS A 212 -13.58 12.32 -7.40
N LEU A 213 -14.53 12.61 -6.51
CA LEU A 213 -15.96 12.70 -6.82
C LEU A 213 -16.34 14.13 -7.23
N ASN A 214 -17.31 14.25 -8.14
CA ASN A 214 -17.92 15.53 -8.51
C ASN A 214 -19.03 15.93 -7.51
N GLU A 215 -19.51 17.18 -7.60
CA GLU A 215 -20.49 17.74 -6.65
C GLU A 215 -21.78 16.91 -6.55
N ASP A 216 -22.33 16.46 -7.68
CA ASP A 216 -23.56 15.67 -7.68
C ASP A 216 -23.37 14.31 -7.02
N LYS A 217 -22.24 13.62 -7.29
CA LYS A 217 -21.93 12.35 -6.61
C LYS A 217 -21.61 12.55 -5.13
N LEU A 218 -21.05 13.70 -4.74
CA LEU A 218 -20.84 14.03 -3.32
C LEU A 218 -22.17 14.23 -2.59
N LYS A 219 -23.17 14.87 -3.23
CA LYS A 219 -24.53 15.02 -2.67
C LYS A 219 -25.20 13.67 -2.48
N ASP A 220 -25.10 12.78 -3.46
CA ASP A 220 -25.65 11.43 -3.33
C ASP A 220 -24.91 10.64 -2.24
N LYS A 221 -23.58 10.76 -2.17
CA LYS A 221 -22.79 10.09 -1.13
C LYS A 221 -23.11 10.58 0.28
N ALA A 222 -23.40 11.88 0.43
CA ALA A 222 -23.83 12.46 1.69
C ALA A 222 -25.20 11.92 2.12
N LYS A 223 -26.16 11.76 1.19
CA LYS A 223 -27.46 11.12 1.46
C LYS A 223 -27.28 9.68 1.91
N ASP A 224 -26.47 8.88 1.20
CA ASP A 224 -26.20 7.48 1.57
C ASP A 224 -25.64 7.37 3.01
N LEU A 225 -24.69 8.24 3.36
CA LEU A 225 -24.08 8.25 4.70
C LEU A 225 -25.07 8.69 5.78
N TRP A 226 -25.94 9.65 5.46
CA TRP A 226 -27.01 10.09 6.35
C TRP A 226 -28.03 8.98 6.60
N GLU A 227 -28.49 8.29 5.54
CA GLU A 227 -29.40 7.14 5.66
C GLU A 227 -28.76 6.01 6.48
N TRP A 228 -27.48 5.72 6.24
CA TRP A 228 -26.74 4.72 7.02
C TRP A 228 -26.65 5.10 8.50
N MET A 229 -26.39 6.36 8.81
CA MET A 229 -26.36 6.86 10.19
C MET A 229 -27.74 6.77 10.84
N HIS A 230 -28.80 7.19 10.16
CA HIS A 230 -30.16 7.08 10.65
C HIS A 230 -30.54 5.61 10.92
N GLN A 231 -30.18 4.69 10.04
CA GLN A 231 -30.44 3.25 10.25
C GLN A 231 -29.75 2.75 11.54
N LEU A 232 -28.48 3.10 11.76
CA LEU A 232 -27.75 2.73 12.98
C LEU A 232 -28.37 3.33 14.25
N GLU A 233 -28.89 4.56 14.19
CA GLU A 233 -29.59 5.19 15.30
C GLU A 233 -30.92 4.50 15.63
N SER A 234 -31.67 4.09 14.60
CA SER A 234 -32.90 3.32 14.74
C SER A 234 -32.62 1.97 15.42
N GLU A 235 -31.64 1.21 14.93
CA GLU A 235 -31.23 -0.07 15.53
C GLU A 235 -30.77 0.08 16.99
N LYS A 236 -30.02 1.15 17.28
CA LYS A 236 -29.61 1.49 18.65
C LYS A 236 -30.83 1.71 19.55
N TYR A 237 -31.83 2.45 19.08
CA TYR A 237 -33.06 2.71 19.81
C TYR A 237 -33.83 1.40 20.09
N GLU A 238 -34.04 0.56 19.08
CA GLU A 238 -34.70 -0.74 19.25
C GLU A 238 -33.97 -1.63 20.27
N HIS A 239 -32.64 -1.67 20.24
CA HIS A 239 -31.84 -2.40 21.22
C HIS A 239 -31.97 -1.85 22.64
N ILE A 240 -32.06 -0.53 22.81
CA ILE A 240 -32.28 0.11 24.11
C ILE A 240 -33.66 -0.27 24.66
N GLU A 241 -34.72 -0.17 23.86
CA GLU A 241 -36.08 -0.53 24.28
C GLU A 241 -36.21 -2.02 24.59
N LYS A 242 -35.59 -2.88 23.76
CA LYS A 242 -35.51 -4.32 24.03
C LYS A 242 -34.80 -4.61 25.35
N LEU A 243 -33.69 -3.93 25.63
CA LEU A 243 -32.96 -4.10 26.90
C LEU A 243 -33.80 -3.66 28.11
N LYS A 244 -34.55 -2.56 28.01
CA LYS A 244 -35.48 -2.12 29.07
C LYS A 244 -36.55 -3.19 29.35
N ARG A 245 -37.17 -3.73 28.30
CA ARG A 245 -38.15 -4.81 28.43
C ARG A 245 -37.54 -6.07 29.05
N GLN A 246 -36.36 -6.50 28.59
CA GLN A 246 -35.68 -7.67 29.14
C GLN A 246 -35.30 -7.47 30.61
N LYS A 247 -34.89 -6.27 31.02
CA LYS A 247 -34.64 -5.95 32.44
C LYS A 247 -35.90 -6.17 33.29
N TYR A 248 -37.05 -5.69 32.82
CA TYR A 248 -38.33 -5.91 33.50
C TYR A 248 -38.69 -7.40 33.58
N GLU A 249 -38.57 -8.12 32.46
CA GLU A 249 -38.84 -9.57 32.41
C GLU A 249 -37.95 -10.34 33.39
N VAL A 250 -36.65 -10.01 33.46
CA VAL A 250 -35.72 -10.63 34.43
C VAL A 250 -36.14 -10.35 35.87
N ILE A 251 -36.56 -9.13 36.21
CA ILE A 251 -37.03 -8.79 37.55
C ILE A 251 -38.30 -9.58 37.89
N SER A 252 -39.27 -9.61 36.99
CA SER A 252 -40.52 -10.35 37.16
C SER A 252 -40.28 -11.85 37.35
N LEU A 253 -39.40 -12.45 36.53
CA LEU A 253 -39.03 -13.85 36.63
C LEU A 253 -38.32 -14.18 37.94
N ARG A 254 -37.44 -13.29 38.44
CA ARG A 254 -36.80 -13.46 39.76
C ARG A 254 -37.84 -13.49 40.88
N ASN A 255 -38.77 -12.54 40.89
CA ASN A 255 -39.84 -12.49 41.89
C ASN A 255 -40.70 -13.77 41.84
N ARG A 256 -41.04 -14.24 40.63
CA ARG A 256 -41.80 -15.48 40.45
C ARG A 256 -41.05 -16.72 40.92
N ILE A 257 -39.74 -16.78 40.71
CA ILE A 257 -38.89 -17.85 41.25
C ILE A 257 -38.94 -17.84 42.78
N ASP A 258 -38.79 -16.67 43.40
CA ASP A 258 -38.80 -16.54 44.86
C ASP A 258 -40.16 -16.96 45.46
N GLU A 259 -41.27 -16.61 44.82
CA GLU A 259 -42.62 -17.06 45.19
C GLU A 259 -42.75 -18.59 45.13
N LEU A 260 -42.35 -19.20 44.01
CA LEU A 260 -42.42 -20.65 43.83
C LEU A 260 -41.50 -21.40 44.81
N GLN A 261 -40.35 -20.84 45.15
CA GLN A 261 -39.42 -21.42 46.12
C GLN A 261 -39.93 -21.36 47.56
N LYS A 262 -40.71 -20.33 47.95
CA LYS A 262 -41.31 -20.22 49.29
C LYS A 262 -42.24 -21.39 49.63
N HIS A 263 -42.91 -21.97 48.64
CA HIS A 263 -43.86 -23.07 48.86
C HIS A 263 -43.23 -24.47 48.78
N SER A 264 -42.04 -24.62 48.20
CA SER A 264 -41.34 -25.90 48.04
C SER A 264 -40.86 -26.51 49.39
N LYS A 265 -40.54 -25.68 50.39
CA LYS A 265 -40.07 -26.16 51.70
C LYS A 265 -41.16 -26.82 52.57
N LYS A 266 -42.44 -26.67 52.26
CA LYS A 266 -43.53 -27.34 53.01
C LYS A 266 -43.68 -28.84 52.68
N GLY A 267 -43.10 -29.33 51.59
CA GLY A 267 -43.11 -30.76 51.24
C GLY A 267 -42.08 -31.61 51.99
N ALA A 268 -41.00 -31.01 52.48
CA ALA A 268 -39.94 -31.73 53.20
C ALA A 268 -40.26 -31.94 54.69
N ALA A 269 -41.00 -31.02 55.31
CA ALA A 269 -41.41 -31.14 56.72
C ALA A 269 -42.49 -32.22 56.94
N ALA A 270 -43.36 -32.45 55.95
CA ALA A 270 -44.40 -33.48 56.04
C ALA A 270 -43.87 -34.92 55.82
N ARG A 271 -42.72 -35.10 55.16
CA ARG A 271 -42.12 -36.43 54.91
C ARG A 271 -41.21 -36.93 56.04
N ARG A 272 -40.92 -36.09 57.05
CA ARG A 272 -40.12 -36.46 58.23
C ARG A 272 -40.95 -36.89 59.44
N ARG A 273 -42.27 -36.89 59.33
CA ARG A 273 -43.19 -37.45 60.32
C ARG A 273 -43.89 -38.68 59.74
N LYS A 274 -43.17 -39.80 59.68
CA LYS A 274 -43.76 -41.13 59.65
C LYS A 274 -42.83 -42.10 60.36
#